data_AF-A0A6L4AER0-F1
#
_entry.id   AF-A0A6L4AER0-F1
#
_cell.length_a   1.000
_cell.length_b   1.000
_cell.length_c   1.000
_cell.angle_alpha   90.00
_cell.angle_beta   90.00
_cell.angle_gamma   90.00
#
_symmetry.space_group_name_H-M   'P 1'
#
loop_
_entity.id
_entity.type
_entity.pdbx_description
1 polymer ?
#
loop_
_entity_poly.entity_id
_entity_poly.type
_entity_poly.pdbx_seq_one_letter_code
_entity_poly.pdbx_strand_id
1 'polypeptide(L)'
;WATHADKSHLWHMEMIGKLHQVGESLLYPTAHKIVDVTNLDSQAEGVRWWEEMTQNGGEGMVVKPLDFIVKGRYGILQPAMKVRGREYLRIIYGPEYTAPEQIVRLRSRGLKGKRSLAAREFALSIESLERFVQKEPLRRVHECVFGVLALESEPVDPRL
;
A
#
# COMPACT_ATOMS: atom_id res chain seq x y z
N TRP A 1 4.98 11.63 -22.17
CA TRP A 1 4.77 10.66 -21.07
C TRP A 1 4.05 11.39 -19.95
N ALA A 2 3.42 10.65 -19.03
CA ALA A 2 2.75 11.21 -17.86
C ALA A 2 2.95 10.27 -16.67
N THR A 3 3.01 10.82 -15.45
CA THR A 3 3.16 10.05 -14.21
C THR A 3 1.87 9.33 -13.81
N HIS A 4 0.70 9.82 -14.28
CA HIS A 4 -0.63 9.29 -13.96
C HIS A 4 -1.01 9.28 -12.47
N ALA A 5 -0.28 9.99 -11.61
CA ALA A 5 -0.62 10.17 -10.19
C ALA A 5 -1.85 11.06 -9.96
N ASP A 6 -2.40 11.65 -11.04
CA ASP A 6 -3.68 12.37 -11.06
C ASP A 6 -4.89 11.44 -11.25
N LYS A 7 -4.67 10.15 -11.55
CA LYS A 7 -5.73 9.17 -11.77
C LYS A 7 -6.08 8.43 -10.49
N SER A 8 -7.34 8.04 -10.35
CA SER A 8 -7.80 7.26 -9.19
C SER A 8 -7.22 5.83 -9.23
N HIS A 9 -7.14 5.18 -8.06
CA HIS A 9 -6.79 3.77 -8.01
C HIS A 9 -7.76 2.88 -8.79
N LEU A 10 -9.04 3.25 -8.89
CA LEU A 10 -10.00 2.55 -9.74
C LEU A 10 -9.60 2.61 -11.22
N TRP A 11 -9.24 3.81 -11.72
CA TRP A 11 -8.73 3.95 -13.09
C TRP A 11 -7.50 3.08 -13.33
N HIS A 12 -6.58 3.00 -12.37
CA HIS A 12 -5.41 2.12 -12.49
C HIS A 12 -5.81 0.63 -12.58
N MET A 13 -6.76 0.17 -11.75
CA MET A 13 -7.23 -1.22 -11.80
C MET A 13 -7.90 -1.55 -13.14
N GLU A 14 -8.72 -0.64 -13.67
CA GLU A 14 -9.38 -0.79 -14.96
C GLU A 14 -8.38 -0.82 -16.12
N MET A 15 -7.41 0.10 -16.13
CA MET A 15 -6.42 0.19 -17.20
C MET A 15 -5.46 -0.99 -17.20
N ILE A 16 -4.99 -1.43 -16.03
CA ILE A 16 -4.15 -2.63 -15.92
C ILE A 16 -4.97 -3.87 -16.28
N GLY A 17 -6.25 -3.94 -15.89
CA GLY A 17 -7.15 -5.03 -16.25
C GLY A 17 -7.36 -5.19 -17.76
N LYS A 18 -7.29 -4.10 -18.54
CA LYS A 18 -7.33 -4.17 -20.01
C LYS A 18 -6.08 -4.85 -20.60
N LEU A 19 -4.91 -4.73 -19.95
CA LEU A 19 -3.68 -5.38 -20.42
C LEU A 19 -3.75 -6.91 -20.33
N HIS A 20 -4.46 -7.44 -19.33
CA HIS A 20 -4.72 -8.88 -19.22
C HIS A 20 -5.46 -9.43 -20.46
N GLN A 21 -6.35 -8.65 -21.07
CA GLN A 21 -7.13 -9.08 -22.24
C GLN A 21 -6.28 -9.28 -23.50
N VAL A 22 -5.03 -8.79 -23.50
CA VAL A 22 -4.14 -8.80 -24.68
C VAL A 22 -2.93 -9.74 -24.49
N GLY A 23 -2.66 -10.20 -23.26
CA GLY A 23 -1.49 -11.03 -22.93
C GLY A 23 -1.86 -12.46 -22.57
N GLU A 24 -1.20 -13.45 -23.18
CA GLU A 24 -1.29 -14.87 -22.79
C GLU A 24 -0.88 -15.07 -21.33
N SER A 25 -1.77 -15.68 -20.53
CA SER A 25 -1.62 -16.36 -19.21
C SER A 25 -0.68 -15.86 -18.10
N LEU A 26 0.09 -14.80 -18.31
CA LEU A 26 1.12 -14.28 -17.39
C LEU A 26 0.60 -13.10 -16.55
N LEU A 27 -0.22 -12.25 -17.14
CA LEU A 27 -0.79 -11.09 -16.46
C LEU A 27 -2.14 -11.49 -15.85
N TYR A 28 -2.39 -11.13 -14.59
CA TYR A 28 -3.65 -11.40 -13.90
C TYR A 28 -4.26 -10.10 -13.41
N PRO A 29 -5.59 -9.91 -13.53
CA PRO A 29 -6.26 -8.78 -12.91
C PRO A 29 -6.15 -8.89 -11.40
N THR A 30 -5.96 -7.75 -10.73
CA THR A 30 -5.96 -7.71 -9.26
C THR A 30 -7.40 -7.62 -8.76
N ALA A 31 -7.83 -8.60 -7.98
CA ALA A 31 -9.11 -8.55 -7.28
C ALA A 31 -9.15 -7.32 -6.35
N HIS A 32 -10.23 -6.54 -6.43
CA HIS A 32 -10.39 -5.32 -5.63
C HIS A 32 -11.85 -5.06 -5.31
N LYS A 33 -12.07 -4.27 -4.26
CA LYS A 33 -13.39 -3.82 -3.82
C LYS A 33 -13.33 -2.36 -3.38
N ILE A 34 -14.29 -1.56 -3.85
CA ILE A 34 -14.50 -0.20 -3.37
C ILE A 34 -15.31 -0.27 -2.07
N VAL A 35 -14.87 0.46 -1.06
CA VAL A 35 -15.54 0.54 0.24
C VAL A 35 -15.81 2.00 0.57
N ASP A 36 -17.07 2.33 0.80
CA ASP A 36 -17.48 3.60 1.38
C ASP A 36 -17.35 3.51 2.91
N VAL A 37 -16.32 4.18 3.44
CA VAL A 37 -16.00 4.19 4.88
C VAL A 37 -17.00 4.99 5.73
N THR A 38 -18.01 5.61 5.11
CA THR A 38 -19.11 6.30 5.78
C THR A 38 -20.40 5.49 5.80
N ASN A 39 -20.47 4.41 5.03
CA ASN A 39 -21.62 3.51 4.94
C ASN A 39 -21.33 2.19 5.68
N LEU A 40 -22.16 1.86 6.68
CA LEU A 40 -21.96 0.67 7.51
C LEU A 40 -22.12 -0.66 6.73
N ASP A 41 -23.05 -0.71 5.78
CA ASP A 41 -23.25 -1.90 4.95
C ASP A 41 -22.06 -2.13 4.02
N SER A 42 -21.54 -1.05 3.41
CA SER A 42 -20.33 -1.11 2.58
C SER A 42 -19.10 -1.56 3.37
N GLN A 43 -18.96 -1.07 4.61
CA GLN A 43 -17.90 -1.53 5.53
C GLN A 43 -18.05 -3.02 5.83
N ALA A 44 -19.25 -3.48 6.17
CA ALA A 44 -19.50 -4.88 6.47
C ALA A 44 -19.20 -5.79 5.27
N GLU A 45 -19.54 -5.37 4.06
CA GLU A 45 -19.17 -6.08 2.84
C GLU A 45 -17.65 -6.10 2.61
N GLY A 46 -16.95 -5.00 2.87
CA GLY A 46 -15.50 -4.92 2.77
C GLY A 46 -14.80 -5.87 3.73
N VAL A 47 -15.30 -5.97 4.96
CA VAL A 47 -14.81 -6.93 5.96
C VAL A 47 -15.03 -8.36 5.50
N ARG A 48 -16.26 -8.72 5.09
CA ARG A 48 -16.56 -10.08 4.60
C ARG A 48 -15.68 -10.49 3.43
N TRP A 49 -15.51 -9.61 2.45
CA TRP A 49 -14.63 -9.87 1.30
C TRP A 49 -13.18 -10.15 1.71
N TRP A 50 -12.66 -9.41 2.70
CA TRP A 50 -11.32 -9.64 3.24
C TRP A 50 -11.24 -10.95 4.03
N GLU A 51 -12.26 -11.28 4.83
CA GLU A 51 -12.32 -12.54 5.59
C GLU A 51 -12.32 -13.75 4.65
N GLU A 52 -13.16 -13.74 3.60
CA GLU A 52 -13.23 -14.81 2.61
C GLU A 52 -11.91 -14.99 1.88
N MET A 53 -11.30 -13.90 1.39
CA MET A 53 -10.02 -13.96 0.68
C MET A 53 -8.87 -14.48 1.56
N THR A 54 -8.83 -14.07 2.82
CA THR A 54 -7.77 -14.52 3.75
C THR A 54 -7.99 -15.94 4.25
N GLN A 55 -9.24 -16.40 4.39
CA GLN A 55 -9.57 -17.81 4.69
C GLN A 55 -9.17 -18.75 3.54
N ASN A 56 -9.24 -18.26 2.29
CA ASN A 56 -8.82 -18.99 1.11
C ASN A 56 -7.29 -18.92 0.84
N GLY A 57 -6.50 -18.53 1.84
CA GLY A 57 -5.02 -18.52 1.77
C GLY A 57 -4.40 -17.22 1.28
N GLY A 58 -5.18 -16.18 1.02
CA GLY A 58 -4.66 -14.85 0.69
C GLY A 58 -3.91 -14.21 1.86
N GLU A 59 -2.84 -13.46 1.55
CA GLU A 59 -2.08 -12.72 2.57
C GLU A 59 -2.94 -11.68 3.30
N GLY A 60 -3.84 -11.00 2.58
CA GLY A 60 -4.57 -9.85 3.06
C GLY A 60 -4.77 -8.82 1.95
N MET A 61 -5.04 -7.57 2.33
CA MET A 61 -5.32 -6.49 1.40
C MET A 61 -4.43 -5.27 1.63
N VAL A 62 -4.36 -4.43 0.60
CA VAL A 62 -3.81 -3.07 0.69
C VAL A 62 -4.96 -2.10 0.52
N VAL A 63 -5.29 -1.37 1.58
CA VAL A 63 -6.30 -0.31 1.57
C VAL A 63 -5.66 0.98 1.09
N LYS A 64 -6.26 1.62 0.09
CA LYS A 64 -5.78 2.87 -0.49
C LYS A 64 -6.93 3.88 -0.55
N PRO A 65 -6.68 5.19 -0.44
CA PRO A 65 -7.69 6.21 -0.76
C PRO A 65 -8.16 6.03 -2.22
N LEU A 66 -9.34 6.54 -2.61
CA LEU A 66 -9.76 6.37 -4.00
C LEU A 66 -8.86 7.16 -4.97
N ASP A 67 -8.57 8.41 -4.61
CA ASP A 67 -7.59 9.25 -5.31
C ASP A 67 -6.16 8.86 -4.91
N PHE A 68 -5.23 8.90 -5.88
CA PHE A 68 -3.87 8.42 -5.67
C PHE A 68 -3.05 9.29 -4.71
N ILE A 69 -3.22 10.62 -4.77
CA ILE A 69 -2.60 11.57 -3.84
C ILE A 69 -3.69 12.35 -3.12
N VAL A 70 -3.84 12.09 -1.82
CA VAL A 70 -4.78 12.83 -0.96
C VAL A 70 -4.02 13.64 0.07
N LYS A 71 -4.36 14.93 0.18
CA LYS A 71 -3.84 15.82 1.23
C LYS A 71 -4.85 15.92 2.35
N GLY A 72 -4.42 15.60 3.57
CA GLY A 72 -5.17 15.85 4.79
C GLY A 72 -4.65 17.08 5.54
N ARG A 73 -5.17 17.28 6.76
CA ARG A 73 -4.78 18.40 7.64
C ARG A 73 -3.28 18.48 7.94
N TYR A 74 -2.59 17.34 7.94
CA TYR A 74 -1.19 17.22 8.35
C TYR A 74 -0.25 16.86 7.20
N GLY A 75 -0.63 17.16 5.95
CA GLY A 75 0.14 16.84 4.76
C GLY A 75 -0.45 15.67 3.97
N ILE A 76 0.39 14.96 3.21
CA ILE A 76 -0.04 13.81 2.40
C ILE A 76 -0.51 12.69 3.33
N LEU A 77 -1.72 12.17 3.08
CA LEU A 77 -2.24 10.98 3.76
C LEU A 77 -1.36 9.76 3.41
N GLN A 78 -1.39 8.71 4.23
CA GLN A 78 -0.74 7.46 3.85
C GLN A 78 -1.32 6.98 2.50
N PRO A 79 -0.48 6.75 1.48
CA PRO A 79 -0.96 6.35 0.15
C PRO A 79 -1.52 4.93 0.14
N ALA A 80 -1.10 4.11 1.10
CA ALA A 80 -1.53 2.73 1.25
C ALA A 80 -1.38 2.25 2.69
N MET A 81 -2.24 1.32 3.10
CA MET A 81 -2.17 0.63 4.37
C MET A 81 -2.35 -0.87 4.16
N LYS A 82 -1.38 -1.67 4.61
CA LYS A 82 -1.46 -3.13 4.57
C LYS A 82 -2.32 -3.68 5.72
N VAL A 83 -3.22 -4.60 5.41
CA VAL A 83 -4.09 -5.29 6.37
C VAL A 83 -4.01 -6.79 6.10
N ARG A 84 -3.18 -7.48 6.88
CA ARG A 84 -2.81 -8.89 6.67
C ARG A 84 -3.72 -9.83 7.47
N GLY A 85 -4.05 -10.97 6.88
CA GLY A 85 -4.88 -12.04 7.44
C GLY A 85 -4.25 -12.70 8.65
N ARG A 86 -5.10 -13.27 9.51
CA ARG A 86 -4.68 -13.87 10.79
C ARG A 86 -3.67 -15.00 10.59
N GLU A 87 -3.91 -15.89 9.65
CA GLU A 87 -3.05 -17.06 9.45
C GLU A 87 -1.73 -16.66 8.78
N TYR A 88 -1.74 -15.71 7.83
CA TYR A 88 -0.52 -15.15 7.24
C TYR A 88 0.38 -14.52 8.30
N LEU A 89 -0.19 -13.79 9.27
CA LEU A 89 0.59 -13.14 10.33
C LEU A 89 1.35 -14.12 11.24
N ARG A 90 1.06 -15.43 11.22
CA ARG A 90 1.89 -16.45 11.89
C ARG A 90 3.29 -16.54 11.28
N ILE A 91 3.42 -16.30 9.98
CA ILE A 91 4.71 -16.26 9.27
C ILE A 91 5.55 -15.07 9.78
N ILE A 92 4.90 -13.96 10.11
CA ILE A 92 5.55 -12.70 10.50
C ILE A 92 5.86 -12.63 12.00
N TYR A 93 4.91 -13.04 12.85
CA TYR A 93 4.99 -12.89 14.30
C TYR A 93 5.25 -14.21 15.04
N GLY A 94 5.35 -15.33 14.32
CA GLY A 94 5.52 -16.67 14.87
C GLY A 94 4.19 -17.43 15.05
N PRO A 95 4.22 -18.77 15.11
CA PRO A 95 3.02 -19.61 15.13
C PRO A 95 2.11 -19.34 16.33
N GLU A 96 2.67 -18.92 17.47
CA GLU A 96 1.97 -18.71 18.74
C GLU A 96 1.52 -17.25 18.95
N TYR A 97 1.66 -16.35 17.97
CA TYR A 97 1.40 -14.91 18.18
C TYR A 97 -0.03 -14.58 18.62
N THR A 98 -0.96 -15.51 18.43
CA THR A 98 -2.38 -15.39 18.82
C THR A 98 -2.64 -15.80 20.27
N ALA A 99 -1.66 -16.36 20.98
CA ALA A 99 -1.78 -16.65 22.40
C ALA A 99 -2.08 -15.36 23.20
N PRO A 100 -2.96 -15.39 24.23
CA PRO A 100 -3.42 -14.19 24.93
C PRO A 100 -2.30 -13.26 25.41
N GLU A 101 -1.24 -13.83 25.97
CA GLU A 101 -0.06 -13.11 26.46
C GLU A 101 0.78 -12.50 25.33
N GLN A 102 0.84 -13.16 24.16
CA GLN A 102 1.59 -12.66 23.00
C GLN A 102 0.84 -11.53 22.30
N ILE A 103 -0.46 -11.71 22.04
CA ILE A 103 -1.26 -10.74 21.28
C ILE A 103 -1.43 -9.42 22.05
N VAL A 104 -1.59 -9.48 23.38
CA VAL A 104 -1.68 -8.27 24.23
C VAL A 104 -0.40 -7.45 24.12
N ARG A 105 0.77 -8.11 24.17
CA ARG A 105 2.07 -7.44 24.01
C ARG A 105 2.24 -6.84 22.61
N LEU A 106 1.85 -7.57 21.55
CA LEU A 106 1.99 -7.15 20.15
C LEU A 106 1.08 -5.98 19.75
N ARG A 107 -0.04 -5.76 20.46
CA ARG A 107 -0.91 -4.60 20.25
C ARG A 107 -0.20 -3.28 20.54
N SER A 108 0.74 -3.27 21.49
CA SER A 108 1.57 -2.10 21.78
C SER A 108 2.69 -1.97 20.74
N ARG A 109 2.39 -1.38 19.59
CA ARG A 109 3.36 -1.19 18.49
C ARG A 109 3.48 0.26 18.03
N GLY A 110 4.72 0.71 17.81
CA GLY A 110 5.03 2.05 17.32
C GLY A 110 4.94 2.15 15.79
N LEU A 111 3.87 2.76 15.26
CA LEU A 111 3.70 2.94 13.81
C LEU A 111 4.19 4.28 13.27
N LYS A 112 4.55 5.22 14.15
CA LYS A 112 4.88 6.61 13.76
C LYS A 112 6.08 6.69 12.82
N GLY A 113 7.16 5.97 13.14
CA GLY A 113 8.38 5.94 12.32
C GLY A 113 8.13 5.42 10.92
N LYS A 114 7.47 4.25 10.80
CA LYS A 114 7.16 3.64 9.49
C LYS A 114 6.22 4.50 8.65
N ARG A 115 5.22 5.14 9.26
CA ARG A 115 4.32 6.09 8.56
C ARG A 115 5.08 7.31 8.03
N SER A 116 6.02 7.86 8.82
CA SER A 116 6.85 8.99 8.41
C SER A 116 7.80 8.63 7.27
N LEU A 117 8.43 7.45 7.32
CA LEU A 117 9.28 6.94 6.24
C LEU A 117 8.47 6.74 4.95
N ALA A 118 7.35 6.02 5.02
CA ALA A 118 6.49 5.79 3.86
C ALA A 118 6.01 7.08 3.19
N ALA A 119 5.68 8.12 3.96
CA ALA A 119 5.28 9.42 3.40
C ALA A 119 6.42 10.13 2.66
N ARG A 120 7.65 10.06 3.20
CA ARG A 120 8.84 10.69 2.59
C ARG A 120 9.31 9.93 1.35
N GLU A 121 9.37 8.60 1.43
CA GLU A 121 9.68 7.72 0.30
C GLU A 121 8.67 7.93 -0.83
N PHE A 122 7.38 7.99 -0.52
CA PHE A 122 6.33 8.26 -1.50
C PHE A 122 6.52 9.61 -2.19
N ALA A 123 6.79 10.68 -1.43
CA ALA A 123 7.00 12.01 -1.99
C ALA A 123 8.22 12.06 -2.92
N LEU A 124 9.35 11.46 -2.51
CA LEU A 124 10.55 11.36 -3.34
C LEU A 124 10.29 10.52 -4.61
N SER A 125 9.51 9.45 -4.50
CA SER A 125 9.17 8.60 -5.64
C SER A 125 8.34 9.36 -6.68
N ILE A 126 7.30 10.09 -6.25
CA ILE A 126 6.50 10.93 -7.15
C ILE A 126 7.35 12.01 -7.81
N GLU A 127 8.17 12.72 -7.02
CA GLU A 127 9.05 13.76 -7.54
C GLU A 127 10.03 13.19 -8.59
N SER A 128 10.59 12.00 -8.36
CA SER A 128 11.49 11.36 -9.32
C SER A 128 10.82 11.09 -10.67
N LEU A 129 9.56 10.64 -10.65
CA LEU A 129 8.79 10.34 -11.86
C LEU A 129 8.40 11.63 -12.60
N GLU A 130 7.96 12.66 -11.87
CA GLU A 130 7.65 13.98 -12.44
C GLU A 130 8.86 14.58 -13.15
N ARG A 131 10.02 14.61 -12.49
CA ARG A 131 11.27 15.13 -13.07
C ARG A 131 11.70 14.35 -14.30
N PHE A 132 11.53 13.02 -14.27
CA PHE A 132 11.83 12.17 -15.41
C PHE A 132 10.91 12.48 -16.60
N VAL A 133 9.60 12.56 -16.37
CA VAL A 133 8.60 12.90 -17.40
C VAL A 133 8.84 14.29 -18.00
N GLN A 134 9.26 15.25 -17.17
CA GLN A 134 9.62 16.61 -17.56
C GLN A 134 11.00 16.70 -18.24
N LYS A 135 11.72 15.59 -18.38
CA LYS A 135 13.04 15.48 -19.01
C LYS A 135 14.11 16.33 -18.31
N GLU A 136 14.03 16.45 -16.99
CA GLU A 136 15.10 17.06 -16.21
C GLU A 136 16.41 16.26 -16.33
N PRO A 137 17.58 16.88 -16.07
CA PRO A 137 18.86 16.18 -16.05
C PRO A 137 18.84 14.98 -15.12
N LEU A 138 19.47 13.86 -15.51
CA LEU A 138 19.42 12.60 -14.76
C LEU A 138 19.81 12.74 -13.28
N ARG A 139 20.76 13.63 -12.95
CA ARG A 139 21.14 13.92 -11.55
C ARG A 139 19.97 14.37 -10.68
N ARG A 140 18.99 15.10 -11.25
CA ARG A 140 17.79 15.60 -10.56
C ARG A 140 16.76 14.50 -10.31
N VAL A 141 16.71 13.50 -11.19
CA VAL A 141 15.90 12.29 -10.98
C VAL A 141 16.58 11.41 -9.93
N HIS A 142 17.89 11.18 -10.08
CA HIS A 142 18.67 10.30 -9.22
C HIS A 142 18.79 10.80 -7.78
N GLU A 143 18.85 12.11 -7.52
CA GLU A 143 18.83 12.61 -6.12
C GLU A 143 17.57 12.16 -5.37
N CYS A 144 16.42 12.06 -6.03
CA CYS A 144 15.18 11.56 -5.43
C CYS A 144 15.21 10.03 -5.26
N VAL A 145 15.64 9.30 -6.30
CA VAL A 145 15.75 7.83 -6.27
C VAL A 145 16.72 7.36 -5.18
N PHE A 146 17.90 7.98 -5.09
CA PHE A 146 18.87 7.68 -4.04
C PHE A 146 18.41 8.15 -2.66
N GLY A 147 17.59 9.19 -2.59
CA GLY A 147 16.90 9.57 -1.35
C GLY A 147 16.01 8.45 -0.82
N VAL A 148 15.23 7.77 -1.67
CA VAL A 148 14.43 6.60 -1.26
C VAL A 148 15.32 5.48 -0.74
N LEU A 149 16.38 5.15 -1.47
CA LEU A 149 17.33 4.10 -1.07
C LEU A 149 18.00 4.41 0.28
N ALA A 150 18.34 5.67 0.53
CA ALA A 150 18.90 6.10 1.81
C ALA A 150 17.88 5.95 2.96
N LEU A 151 16.61 6.29 2.73
CA LEU A 151 15.55 6.16 3.75
C LEU A 151 15.27 4.70 4.12
N GLU A 152 15.35 3.77 3.17
CA GLU A 152 15.18 2.33 3.44
C GLU A 152 16.29 1.74 4.33
N SER A 153 17.39 2.46 4.54
CA SER A 153 18.47 2.07 5.46
C SER A 153 18.18 2.47 6.92
N GLU A 154 17.14 3.28 7.18
CA GLU A 154 16.74 3.67 8.53
C GLU A 154 16.15 2.48 9.31
N PRO A 155 16.57 2.23 10.55
CA PRO A 155 16.11 1.09 11.31
C PRO A 155 14.61 1.20 11.64
N VAL A 156 13.84 0.21 11.20
CA VAL A 156 12.42 0.05 11.53
C VAL A 156 12.13 -1.37 11.95
N ASP A 157 11.04 -1.57 12.70
CA ASP A 157 10.58 -2.91 13.04
C ASP A 157 10.29 -3.70 11.75
N PRO A 158 11.02 -4.80 11.47
CA PRO A 158 10.92 -5.53 10.19
C PRO A 158 9.58 -6.25 10.04
N ARG A 159 8.76 -6.33 11.10
CA ARG A 159 7.45 -6.98 11.09
C ARG A 159 6.34 -6.06 10.55
N LEU A 160 6.62 -4.76 10.39
CA LEU A 160 5.64 -3.72 10.03
C LEU A 160 5.45 -3.50 8.53
#